data_AF-A0A5I1NEY0-F1
#
_entry.id   AF-A0A5I1NEY0-F1
#
_cell.length_a   1.000
_cell.length_b   1.000
_cell.length_c   1.000
_cell.angle_alpha   90.00
_cell.angle_beta   90.00
_cell.angle_gamma   90.00
#
_symmetry.space_group_name_H-M   'P 1'
#
loop_
_entity.id
_entity.type
_entity.pdbx_description
1 polymer ?
#
loop_
_entity_poly.entity_id
_entity_poly.type
_entity_poly.pdbx_seq_one_letter_code
_entity_poly.pdbx_strand_id
1 'polypeptide(L)'
;MSDKFGEGRDPYLYPGLNVMRNRLGIHQAQRLAQAAYEMTALRAATIELGPLIRGLPHLCAIHRQLYQDIFDWAGQLREVDIYQGDTRFCHFAYIEKEGNALMQDLEEEGYLVGLAHEKFVERLAHYYCEINVLHPFRLGSGLAQRIFFEQLALHAGYALSWQGIAVETWKQANQSGAMGDLSALQAIFQKAISEARETE
;
A
#
# COMPACT_ATOMS: atom_id res chain seq x y z
N MET A 1 -11.73 10.43 -14.73
CA MET A 1 -13.06 9.81 -14.52
C MET A 1 -13.40 9.97 -13.06
N SER A 2 -14.61 10.45 -12.77
CA SER A 2 -15.03 10.85 -11.43
C SER A 2 -15.35 9.62 -10.60
N ASP A 3 -14.52 9.32 -9.61
CA ASP A 3 -14.89 8.37 -8.55
C ASP A 3 -16.10 8.96 -7.81
N LYS A 4 -17.17 8.17 -7.67
CA LYS A 4 -18.42 8.60 -7.05
C LYS A 4 -18.20 8.70 -5.54
N PHE A 5 -18.19 9.92 -5.00
CA PHE A 5 -18.22 10.15 -3.56
C PHE A 5 -19.64 9.90 -3.05
N GLY A 6 -19.78 9.09 -1.99
CA GLY A 6 -21.07 8.87 -1.33
C GLY A 6 -21.48 10.12 -0.54
N GLU A 7 -22.50 10.83 -1.01
CA GLU A 7 -23.34 11.91 -0.41
C GLU A 7 -22.71 13.03 0.46
N GLY A 8 -21.43 12.96 0.85
CA GLY A 8 -20.69 13.97 1.61
C GLY A 8 -19.55 14.56 0.81
N ARG A 9 -19.23 15.83 1.08
CA ARG A 9 -18.05 16.50 0.51
C ARG A 9 -16.79 15.80 1.03
N ASP A 10 -15.95 15.29 0.12
CA ASP A 10 -14.65 14.71 0.50
C ASP A 10 -13.83 15.76 1.29
N PRO A 11 -13.54 15.53 2.59
CA PRO A 11 -12.87 16.49 3.44
C PRO A 11 -11.41 16.69 3.04
N TYR A 12 -10.84 15.81 2.22
CA TYR A 12 -9.47 15.93 1.74
C TYR A 12 -9.34 16.92 0.58
N LEU A 13 -10.44 17.38 -0.02
CA LEU A 13 -10.42 18.33 -1.15
C LEU A 13 -10.52 19.80 -0.70
N TYR A 14 -9.95 20.70 -1.49
CA TYR A 14 -10.21 22.13 -1.35
C TYR A 14 -11.69 22.44 -1.64
N PRO A 15 -12.29 23.40 -0.93
CA PRO A 15 -13.65 23.81 -1.21
C PRO A 15 -13.87 24.24 -2.68
N GLY A 16 -14.68 23.48 -3.42
CA GLY A 16 -15.05 23.83 -4.80
C GLY A 16 -14.02 23.45 -5.86
N LEU A 17 -12.94 22.75 -5.47
CA LEU A 17 -11.90 22.27 -6.38
C LEU A 17 -11.76 20.77 -6.27
N ASN A 18 -11.53 20.11 -7.40
CA ASN A 18 -11.13 18.70 -7.42
C ASN A 18 -9.61 18.54 -7.22
N VAL A 19 -9.09 19.14 -6.15
CA VAL A 19 -7.67 19.12 -5.78
C VAL A 19 -7.56 18.89 -4.28
N MET A 20 -6.74 17.93 -3.87
CA MET A 20 -6.50 17.64 -2.46
C MET A 20 -5.82 18.81 -1.76
N ARG A 21 -6.30 19.15 -0.54
CA ARG A 21 -5.65 20.09 0.37
C ARG A 21 -4.24 19.61 0.64
N ASN A 22 -3.25 20.49 0.43
CA ASN A 22 -1.84 20.15 0.50
C ASN A 22 -1.02 21.29 1.11
N ARG A 23 0.11 20.93 1.71
CA ARG A 23 1.03 21.85 2.41
C ARG A 23 1.76 22.81 1.46
N LEU A 24 1.72 22.52 0.16
CA LEU A 24 2.39 23.28 -0.89
C LEU A 24 1.52 24.43 -1.45
N GLY A 25 0.26 24.53 -1.02
CA GLY A 25 -0.68 25.53 -1.54
C GLY A 25 -0.99 25.37 -3.03
N ILE A 26 -0.84 24.15 -3.59
CA ILE A 26 -1.07 23.88 -5.01
C ILE A 26 -2.57 23.67 -5.25
N HIS A 27 -3.14 24.43 -6.20
CA HIS A 27 -4.56 24.39 -6.56
C HIS A 27 -4.83 23.80 -7.95
N GLN A 28 -3.83 23.18 -8.58
CA GLN A 28 -3.95 22.51 -9.88
C GLN A 28 -3.62 21.03 -9.74
N ALA A 29 -4.55 20.15 -10.12
CA ALA A 29 -4.43 18.70 -9.90
C ALA A 29 -3.16 18.11 -10.53
N GLN A 30 -2.85 18.48 -11.78
CA GLN A 30 -1.66 17.98 -12.48
C GLN A 30 -0.37 18.43 -11.81
N ARG A 31 -0.30 19.69 -11.36
CA ARG A 31 0.87 20.22 -10.66
C ARG A 31 1.06 19.55 -9.30
N LEU A 32 -0.03 19.25 -8.59
CA LEU A 32 0.03 18.51 -7.32
C LEU A 32 0.51 17.08 -7.55
N ALA A 33 0.01 16.40 -8.59
CA ALA A 33 0.45 15.05 -8.93
C ALA A 33 1.95 15.00 -9.27
N GLN A 34 2.45 15.96 -10.05
CA GLN A 34 3.87 16.05 -10.39
C GLN A 34 4.74 16.29 -9.15
N ALA A 35 4.38 17.28 -8.32
CA ALA A 35 5.11 17.56 -7.08
C ALA A 35 5.09 16.36 -6.13
N ALA A 36 3.93 15.68 -6.00
CA ALA A 36 3.81 14.49 -5.17
C ALA A 36 4.70 13.35 -5.67
N TYR A 37 4.76 13.09 -6.98
CA TYR A 37 5.63 12.08 -7.56
C TYR A 37 7.11 12.33 -7.26
N GLU A 38 7.60 13.55 -7.49
CA GLU A 38 9.00 13.91 -7.24
C GLU A 38 9.36 13.82 -5.76
N MET A 39 8.53 14.40 -4.89
CA MET A 39 8.81 14.47 -3.46
C MET A 39 8.70 13.09 -2.78
N THR A 40 7.73 12.26 -3.17
CA THR A 40 7.62 10.88 -2.66
C THR A 40 8.79 10.01 -3.10
N ALA A 41 9.32 10.19 -4.32
CA ALA A 41 10.50 9.46 -4.78
C ALA A 41 11.75 9.82 -3.95
N LEU A 42 11.96 11.11 -3.67
CA LEU A 42 13.04 11.56 -2.79
C LEU A 42 12.89 11.01 -1.37
N ARG A 43 11.65 10.98 -0.83
CA ARG A 43 11.39 10.40 0.49
C ARG A 43 11.59 8.90 0.52
N ALA A 44 11.15 8.17 -0.50
CA ALA A 44 11.34 6.72 -0.60
C ALA A 44 12.84 6.35 -0.52
N ALA A 45 13.72 7.14 -1.13
CA ALA A 45 15.17 6.93 -1.05
C ALA A 45 15.77 7.13 0.36
N THR A 46 15.02 7.73 1.30
CA THR A 46 15.43 7.92 2.71
C THR A 46 14.81 6.92 3.67
N ILE A 47 13.93 6.03 3.19
CA ILE A 47 13.26 5.05 4.04
C ILE A 47 14.23 3.91 4.34
N GLU A 48 14.55 3.72 5.61
CA GLU A 48 15.35 2.61 6.10
C GLU A 48 14.55 1.29 6.09
N LEU A 49 15.22 0.15 6.24
CA LEU A 49 14.60 -1.18 6.24
C LEU A 49 13.48 -1.36 7.30
N GLY A 50 13.55 -0.60 8.40
CA GLY A 50 12.58 -0.71 9.49
C GLY A 50 12.66 -2.04 10.26
N PRO A 51 11.78 -2.23 11.26
CA PRO A 51 11.86 -3.36 12.19
C PRO A 51 11.34 -4.67 11.57
N LEU A 52 11.86 -5.82 12.00
CA LEU A 52 11.26 -7.13 11.68
C LEU A 52 9.79 -7.16 12.17
N ILE A 53 9.60 -6.89 13.46
CA ILE A 53 8.29 -6.79 14.12
C ILE A 53 7.58 -5.54 13.61
N ARG A 54 6.49 -5.74 12.86
CA ARG A 54 5.79 -4.68 12.14
C ARG A 54 4.30 -4.89 12.17
N GLY A 55 3.56 -3.80 12.31
CA GLY A 55 2.10 -3.78 12.28
C GLY A 55 1.58 -2.54 11.56
N LEU A 56 0.29 -2.26 11.76
CA LEU A 56 -0.37 -1.08 11.19
C LEU A 56 0.35 0.24 11.53
N PRO A 57 0.91 0.45 12.75
CA PRO A 57 1.69 1.66 13.06
C PRO A 57 2.93 1.85 12.16
N HIS A 58 3.60 0.76 11.77
CA HIS A 58 4.75 0.83 10.86
C HIS A 58 4.33 1.20 9.44
N LEU A 59 3.23 0.64 8.95
CA LEU A 59 2.65 1.05 7.66
C LEU A 59 2.27 2.54 7.65
N CYS A 60 1.66 3.04 8.73
CA CYS A 60 1.37 4.46 8.91
C CYS A 60 2.65 5.31 8.97
N ALA A 61 3.73 4.81 9.57
CA ALA A 61 5.01 5.50 9.60
C ALA A 61 5.65 5.61 8.21
N ILE A 62 5.63 4.54 7.41
CA ILE A 62 6.06 4.56 6.00
C ILE A 62 5.25 5.62 5.23
N HIS A 63 3.93 5.57 5.32
CA HIS A 63 3.07 6.54 4.65
C HIS A 63 3.36 7.98 5.09
N ARG A 64 3.57 8.20 6.40
CA ARG A 64 3.98 9.51 6.92
C ARG A 64 5.29 9.97 6.29
N GLN A 65 6.32 9.12 6.26
CA GLN A 65 7.62 9.51 5.68
C GLN A 65 7.51 9.90 4.20
N LEU A 66 6.71 9.17 3.42
CA LEU A 66 6.47 9.45 2.00
C LEU A 66 5.76 10.78 1.76
N TYR A 67 4.76 11.11 2.58
CA TYR A 67 3.81 12.19 2.27
C TYR A 67 3.86 13.39 3.23
N GLN A 68 4.72 13.38 4.26
CA GLN A 68 4.80 14.42 5.30
C GLN A 68 4.94 15.84 4.75
N ASP A 69 5.60 16.03 3.62
CA ASP A 69 5.82 17.36 3.03
C ASP A 69 4.66 17.82 2.14
N ILE A 70 3.73 16.92 1.80
CA ILE A 70 2.65 17.16 0.83
C ILE A 70 1.31 17.28 1.54
N PHE A 71 1.02 16.43 2.53
CA PHE A 71 -0.29 16.32 3.14
C PHE A 71 -0.22 16.37 4.67
N ASP A 72 -1.08 17.16 5.30
CA ASP A 72 -1.16 17.24 6.78
C ASP A 72 -1.65 15.93 7.41
N TRP A 73 -2.39 15.12 6.65
CA TRP A 73 -2.90 13.81 7.06
C TRP A 73 -1.92 12.67 6.79
N ALA A 74 -0.67 12.95 6.43
CA ALA A 74 0.31 11.91 6.13
C ALA A 74 0.50 10.93 7.31
N GLY A 75 0.12 9.67 7.08
CA GLY A 75 0.21 8.58 8.06
C GLY A 75 -1.07 8.37 8.86
N GLN A 76 -2.13 9.13 8.57
CA GLN A 76 -3.46 8.96 9.16
C GLN A 76 -4.31 8.04 8.27
N LEU A 77 -5.08 7.15 8.90
CA LEU A 77 -6.06 6.33 8.20
C LEU A 77 -7.13 7.22 7.55
N ARG A 78 -7.69 6.77 6.43
CA ARG A 78 -8.74 7.55 5.74
C ARG A 78 -10.02 7.58 6.56
N GLU A 79 -10.74 8.70 6.44
CA GLU A 79 -12.03 8.94 7.11
C GLU A 79 -13.22 8.91 6.14
N VAL A 80 -12.99 8.44 4.91
CA VAL A 80 -14.03 8.31 3.88
C VAL A 80 -13.90 6.98 3.16
N ASP A 81 -15.02 6.51 2.63
CA ASP A 81 -15.03 5.36 1.73
C ASP A 81 -14.53 5.75 0.35
N ILE A 82 -13.81 4.82 -0.27
CA ILE A 82 -13.22 4.97 -1.59
C ILE A 82 -13.52 3.72 -2.41
N TYR A 83 -13.54 3.92 -3.72
CA TYR A 83 -13.88 2.92 -4.71
C TYR A 83 -12.80 2.85 -5.78
N GLN A 84 -12.63 1.67 -6.36
CA GLN A 84 -11.93 1.48 -7.61
C GLN A 84 -12.93 0.94 -8.64
N GLY A 85 -13.40 1.80 -9.54
CA GLY A 85 -14.55 1.47 -10.38
C GLY A 85 -15.78 1.24 -9.51
N ASP A 86 -16.41 0.07 -9.64
CA ASP A 86 -17.59 -0.31 -8.84
C ASP A 86 -17.23 -1.07 -7.54
N THR A 87 -15.94 -1.39 -7.34
CA THR A 87 -15.48 -2.13 -6.16
C THR A 87 -15.15 -1.16 -5.02
N ARG A 88 -15.83 -1.33 -3.88
CA ARG A 88 -15.54 -0.59 -2.64
C ARG A 88 -14.39 -1.25 -1.89
N PHE A 89 -13.46 -0.45 -1.37
CA PHE A 89 -12.48 -0.93 -0.38
C PHE A 89 -13.13 -1.10 1.00
N CYS A 90 -12.36 -1.50 2.02
CA CYS A 90 -12.86 -1.63 3.39
C CYS A 90 -13.63 -0.38 3.86
N HIS A 91 -14.69 -0.54 4.67
CA HIS A 91 -15.37 0.63 5.21
C HIS A 91 -14.41 1.41 6.13
N PHE A 92 -14.33 2.73 5.97
CA PHE A 92 -13.30 3.52 6.65
C PHE A 92 -13.29 3.34 8.19
N ALA A 93 -14.47 3.22 8.80
CA ALA A 93 -14.61 3.03 10.25
C ALA A 93 -14.08 1.67 10.74
N TYR A 94 -13.84 0.71 9.84
CA TYR A 94 -13.35 -0.63 10.18
C TYR A 94 -11.86 -0.82 9.89
N ILE A 95 -11.17 0.17 9.27
CA ILE A 95 -9.77 0.02 8.86
C ILE A 95 -8.87 -0.33 10.04
N GLU A 96 -9.02 0.33 11.18
CA GLU A 96 -8.17 0.07 12.35
C GLU A 96 -8.41 -1.36 12.89
N LYS A 97 -9.68 -1.76 13.02
CA LYS A 97 -10.05 -3.10 13.48
C LYS A 97 -9.51 -4.20 12.56
N GLU A 98 -9.86 -4.14 11.28
CA GLU A 98 -9.49 -5.16 10.29
C GLU A 98 -7.98 -5.14 10.00
N GLY A 99 -7.37 -3.95 10.00
CA GLY A 99 -5.93 -3.81 9.84
C GLY A 99 -5.14 -4.40 11.01
N ASN A 100 -5.59 -4.20 12.25
CA ASN A 100 -4.96 -4.81 13.41
C ASN A 100 -5.13 -6.34 13.43
N ALA A 101 -6.30 -6.86 13.05
CA ALA A 101 -6.51 -8.29 12.91
C ALA A 101 -5.57 -8.92 11.87
N LEU A 102 -5.47 -8.30 10.68
CA LEU A 102 -4.55 -8.77 9.63
C LEU A 102 -3.08 -8.78 10.08
N MET A 103 -2.67 -7.76 10.85
CA MET A 103 -1.31 -7.66 11.36
C MET A 103 -1.03 -8.66 12.48
N GLN A 104 -2.04 -9.00 13.28
CA GLN A 104 -1.97 -10.07 14.29
C GLN A 104 -1.77 -11.42 13.61
N ASP A 105 -2.54 -11.73 12.55
CA ASP A 105 -2.37 -12.97 11.78
C ASP A 105 -0.95 -13.07 11.20
N LEU A 106 -0.39 -11.96 10.70
CA LEU A 106 0.97 -11.89 10.17
C LEU A 106 2.04 -12.13 11.26
N GLU A 107 1.81 -11.61 12.46
CA GLU A 107 2.67 -11.83 13.62
C GLU A 107 2.65 -13.29 14.08
N GLU A 108 1.47 -13.92 14.10
CA GLU A 108 1.32 -15.34 14.43
C GLU A 108 2.01 -16.27 13.43
N GLU A 109 2.13 -15.85 12.17
CA GLU A 109 2.95 -16.51 11.14
C GLU A 109 4.43 -16.11 11.17
N GLY A 110 4.88 -15.44 12.23
CA GLY A 110 6.29 -15.09 12.43
C GLY A 110 6.83 -14.16 11.35
N TYR A 111 5.99 -13.27 10.80
CA TYR A 111 6.34 -12.35 9.72
C TYR A 111 6.89 -13.04 8.47
N LEU A 112 6.46 -14.28 8.22
CA LEU A 112 6.85 -15.12 7.08
C LEU A 112 8.33 -15.55 7.06
N VAL A 113 9.04 -15.39 8.17
CA VAL A 113 10.45 -15.76 8.28
C VAL A 113 10.62 -17.29 8.28
N GLY A 114 11.62 -17.79 7.57
CA GLY A 114 11.97 -19.22 7.55
C GLY A 114 11.06 -20.09 6.68
N LEU A 115 10.15 -19.48 5.91
CA LEU A 115 9.34 -20.20 4.93
C LEU A 115 10.16 -20.52 3.68
N ALA A 116 9.93 -21.69 3.09
CA ALA A 116 10.45 -22.00 1.76
C ALA A 116 9.80 -21.10 0.69
N HIS A 117 10.50 -20.86 -0.42
CA HIS A 117 10.12 -19.88 -1.45
C HIS A 117 8.66 -19.98 -1.90
N GLU A 118 8.18 -21.19 -2.23
CA GLU A 118 6.80 -21.41 -2.68
C GLU A 118 5.78 -21.00 -1.60
N LYS A 119 6.05 -21.32 -0.33
CA LYS A 119 5.15 -20.97 0.78
C LYS A 119 5.22 -19.49 1.10
N PHE A 120 6.40 -18.88 1.00
CA PHE A 120 6.57 -17.44 1.14
C PHE A 120 5.77 -16.68 0.08
N VAL A 121 5.85 -17.09 -1.19
CA VAL A 121 5.07 -16.50 -2.30
C VAL A 121 3.57 -16.60 -2.02
N GLU A 122 3.10 -17.78 -1.61
CA GLU A 122 1.69 -18.03 -1.30
C GLU A 122 1.18 -17.09 -0.20
N ARG A 123 1.89 -17.03 0.94
CA ARG A 123 1.48 -16.21 2.09
C ARG A 123 1.64 -14.72 1.81
N LEU A 124 2.73 -14.29 1.16
CA LEU A 124 2.90 -12.89 0.77
C LEU A 124 1.76 -12.43 -0.14
N ALA A 125 1.38 -13.24 -1.14
CA ALA A 125 0.27 -12.91 -2.03
C ALA A 125 -1.06 -12.73 -1.26
N HIS A 126 -1.31 -13.59 -0.27
CA HIS A 126 -2.48 -13.46 0.62
C HIS A 126 -2.45 -12.14 1.41
N TYR A 127 -1.40 -11.87 2.18
CA TYR A 127 -1.31 -10.64 2.98
C TYR A 127 -1.32 -9.38 2.12
N TYR A 128 -0.69 -9.43 0.94
CA TYR A 128 -0.73 -8.31 -0.01
C TYR A 128 -2.16 -8.05 -0.51
N CYS A 129 -2.90 -9.10 -0.86
CA CYS A 129 -4.29 -8.98 -1.28
C CYS A 129 -5.16 -8.37 -0.17
N GLU A 130 -5.08 -8.92 1.04
CA GLU A 130 -5.88 -8.46 2.18
C GLU A 130 -5.62 -6.99 2.51
N ILE A 131 -4.35 -6.57 2.55
CA ILE A 131 -4.01 -5.17 2.83
C ILE A 131 -4.41 -4.23 1.67
N ASN A 132 -4.40 -4.73 0.43
CA ASN A 132 -4.84 -3.97 -0.73
C ASN A 132 -6.36 -3.71 -0.68
N VAL A 133 -7.15 -4.68 -0.19
CA VAL A 133 -8.59 -4.52 0.07
C VAL A 133 -8.85 -3.59 1.27
N LEU A 134 -8.02 -3.65 2.31
CA LEU A 134 -8.07 -2.73 3.45
C LEU A 134 -7.93 -1.27 3.00
N HIS A 135 -6.95 -1.01 2.11
CA HIS A 135 -6.66 0.28 1.49
C HIS A 135 -6.67 1.45 2.51
N PRO A 136 -5.73 1.46 3.47
CA PRO A 136 -5.88 2.23 4.71
C PRO A 136 -5.80 3.75 4.56
N PHE A 137 -5.20 4.27 3.48
CA PHE A 137 -4.97 5.71 3.29
C PHE A 137 -5.81 6.29 2.15
N ARG A 138 -6.05 7.60 2.19
CA ARG A 138 -6.85 8.32 1.19
C ARG A 138 -6.17 8.35 -0.18
N LEU A 139 -4.85 8.47 -0.20
CA LEU A 139 -3.99 8.35 -1.37
C LEU A 139 -2.68 7.74 -0.90
N GLY A 140 -2.00 6.98 -1.76
CA GLY A 140 -0.65 6.48 -1.45
C GLY A 140 -0.59 5.10 -0.79
N SER A 141 -1.74 4.42 -0.61
CA SER A 141 -1.78 3.05 -0.07
C SER A 141 -0.87 2.09 -0.82
N GLY A 142 -0.93 2.08 -2.15
CA GLY A 142 -0.09 1.19 -2.95
C GLY A 142 1.42 1.40 -2.74
N LEU A 143 1.88 2.63 -2.61
CA LEU A 143 3.31 2.91 -2.40
C LEU A 143 3.77 2.48 -1.00
N ALA A 144 2.97 2.80 0.03
CA ALA A 144 3.27 2.39 1.40
C ALA A 144 3.24 0.85 1.57
N GLN A 145 2.29 0.17 0.95
CA GLN A 145 2.18 -1.29 0.96
C GLN A 145 3.39 -1.96 0.29
N ARG A 146 3.82 -1.46 -0.88
CA ARG A 146 5.01 -2.00 -1.57
C ARG A 146 6.25 -1.95 -0.70
N ILE A 147 6.54 -0.79 -0.12
CA ILE A 147 7.69 -0.62 0.79
C ILE A 147 7.54 -1.53 2.02
N PHE A 148 6.34 -1.62 2.60
CA PHE A 148 6.09 -2.51 3.74
C PHE A 148 6.44 -3.97 3.43
N PHE A 149 6.04 -4.47 2.25
CA PHE A 149 6.33 -5.84 1.85
C PHE A 149 7.74 -6.06 1.31
N GLU A 150 8.36 -5.08 0.66
CA GLU A 150 9.79 -5.12 0.30
C GLU A 150 10.64 -5.33 1.54
N GLN A 151 10.39 -4.52 2.57
CA GLN A 151 11.09 -4.65 3.85
C GLN A 151 10.78 -5.99 4.54
N LEU A 152 9.52 -6.44 4.52
CA LEU A 152 9.15 -7.75 5.09
C LEU A 152 9.88 -8.89 4.39
N ALA A 153 9.91 -8.87 3.06
CA ALA A 153 10.62 -9.87 2.27
C ALA A 153 12.11 -9.90 2.62
N LEU A 154 12.75 -8.73 2.74
CA LEU A 154 14.17 -8.65 3.09
C LEU A 154 14.46 -9.27 4.46
N HIS A 155 13.61 -9.02 5.46
CA HIS A 155 13.73 -9.68 6.77
C HIS A 155 13.50 -11.20 6.70
N ALA A 156 12.70 -11.67 5.75
CA ALA A 156 12.45 -13.10 5.50
C ALA A 156 13.50 -13.78 4.62
N GLY A 157 14.57 -13.07 4.20
CA GLY A 157 15.61 -13.62 3.33
C GLY A 157 15.30 -13.54 1.83
N TYR A 158 14.29 -12.76 1.44
CA TYR A 158 13.85 -12.58 0.06
C TYR A 158 13.98 -11.14 -0.42
N ALA A 159 14.12 -10.96 -1.73
CA ALA A 159 14.10 -9.66 -2.39
C ALA A 159 12.91 -9.59 -3.36
N LEU A 160 12.16 -8.49 -3.28
CA LEU A 160 11.05 -8.17 -4.18
C LEU A 160 11.49 -7.20 -5.27
N SER A 161 11.22 -7.54 -6.53
CA SER A 161 11.43 -6.66 -7.68
C SER A 161 10.13 -6.41 -8.43
N TRP A 162 9.75 -5.15 -8.57
CA TRP A 162 8.58 -4.74 -9.35
C TRP A 162 8.87 -4.55 -10.84
N GLN A 163 10.13 -4.76 -11.25
CA GLN A 163 10.57 -4.54 -12.62
C GLN A 163 9.85 -5.49 -13.58
N GLY A 164 9.31 -4.95 -14.68
CA GLY A 164 8.65 -5.74 -15.71
C GLY A 164 7.21 -6.18 -15.38
N ILE A 165 6.67 -5.81 -14.22
CA ILE A 165 5.26 -6.08 -13.88
C ILE A 165 4.39 -5.01 -14.55
N ALA A 166 3.58 -5.41 -15.53
CA ALA A 166 2.67 -4.51 -16.21
C ALA A 166 1.54 -4.04 -15.28
N VAL A 167 1.22 -2.74 -15.34
CA VAL A 167 0.22 -2.10 -14.47
C VAL A 167 -1.16 -2.76 -14.61
N GLU A 168 -1.57 -3.10 -15.83
CA GLU A 168 -2.89 -3.71 -16.06
C GLU A 168 -2.95 -5.15 -15.53
N THR A 169 -1.88 -5.93 -15.71
CA THR A 169 -1.79 -7.28 -15.13
C THR A 169 -1.84 -7.23 -13.60
N TRP A 170 -1.15 -6.27 -13.00
CA TRP A 170 -1.18 -6.05 -11.55
C TRP A 170 -2.58 -5.69 -11.04
N LYS A 171 -3.27 -4.77 -11.71
CA LYS A 171 -4.65 -4.39 -11.36
C LYS A 171 -5.60 -5.57 -11.44
N GLN A 172 -5.56 -6.32 -12.54
CA GLN A 172 -6.41 -7.50 -12.73
C GLN A 172 -6.16 -8.56 -11.65
N ALA A 173 -4.89 -8.85 -11.33
CA ALA A 173 -4.54 -9.82 -10.30
C ALA A 173 -5.07 -9.43 -8.91
N ASN A 174 -4.98 -8.14 -8.55
CA ASN A 174 -5.54 -7.65 -7.27
C ASN A 174 -7.08 -7.69 -7.25
N GLN A 175 -7.73 -7.43 -8.39
CA GLN A 175 -9.19 -7.54 -8.49
C GLN A 175 -9.66 -8.99 -8.35
N SER A 176 -9.02 -9.93 -9.05
CA SER A 176 -9.30 -11.37 -8.90
C SER A 176 -9.03 -11.85 -7.47
N GLY A 177 -7.93 -11.40 -6.86
CA GLY A 177 -7.60 -11.71 -5.47
C GLY A 177 -8.68 -11.25 -4.49
N ALA A 178 -9.18 -10.02 -4.64
CA ALA A 178 -10.27 -9.49 -3.83
C ALA A 178 -11.60 -10.26 -4.01
N MET A 179 -11.76 -10.98 -5.12
CA MET A 179 -12.89 -11.89 -5.39
C MET A 179 -12.62 -13.34 -4.95
N GLY A 180 -11.46 -13.61 -4.32
CA GLY A 180 -11.09 -14.90 -3.77
C GLY A 180 -10.13 -15.74 -4.63
N ASP A 181 -9.70 -15.26 -5.80
CA ASP A 181 -8.74 -15.96 -6.67
C ASP A 181 -7.36 -15.30 -6.65
N LEU A 182 -6.46 -15.87 -5.84
CA LEU A 182 -5.08 -15.40 -5.69
C LEU A 182 -4.12 -15.92 -6.77
N SER A 183 -4.56 -16.79 -7.69
CA SER A 183 -3.67 -17.50 -8.61
C SER A 183 -2.83 -16.56 -9.47
N ALA A 184 -3.46 -15.50 -10.00
CA ALA A 184 -2.76 -14.50 -10.81
C ALA A 184 -1.76 -13.67 -9.98
N LEU A 185 -2.10 -13.36 -8.74
CA LEU A 185 -1.25 -12.59 -7.85
C LEU A 185 -0.03 -13.41 -7.39
N GLN A 186 -0.23 -14.68 -7.06
CA GLN A 186 0.84 -15.63 -6.79
C GLN A 186 1.77 -15.80 -7.99
N ALA A 187 1.24 -15.90 -9.21
CA ALA A 187 2.07 -16.00 -10.42
C ALA A 187 2.93 -14.75 -10.68
N ILE A 188 2.45 -13.55 -10.27
CA ILE A 188 3.26 -12.33 -10.29
C ILE A 188 4.37 -12.42 -9.25
N PHE A 189 4.02 -12.75 -8.00
CA PHE A 189 4.99 -12.82 -6.91
C PHE A 189 6.05 -13.91 -7.10
N GLN A 190 5.69 -15.05 -7.69
CA GLN A 190 6.63 -16.11 -8.07
C GLN A 190 7.77 -15.58 -8.98
N LYS A 191 7.48 -14.61 -9.83
CA LYS A 191 8.47 -13.97 -10.74
C LYS A 191 9.19 -12.80 -10.09
N ALA A 192 8.51 -12.10 -9.18
CA ALA A 192 9.01 -10.90 -8.52
C ALA A 192 9.94 -11.20 -7.34
N ILE A 193 9.82 -12.38 -6.73
CA ILE A 193 10.53 -12.78 -5.52
C ILE A 193 11.74 -13.64 -5.88
N SER A 194 12.89 -13.25 -5.35
CA SER A 194 14.15 -13.99 -5.43
C SER A 194 14.80 -14.08 -4.05
N GLU A 195 15.76 -14.99 -3.84
CA GLU A 195 16.58 -15.02 -2.63
C GLU A 195 17.31 -13.66 -2.46
N ALA A 196 17.29 -13.12 -1.25
CA ALA A 196 18.09 -11.95 -0.94
C ALA A 196 19.56 -12.36 -1.04
N ARG A 197 20.31 -11.75 -1.97
CA ARG A 197 21.76 -12.00 -2.06
C ARG A 197 22.40 -11.59 -0.75
N GLU A 198 23.13 -12.50 -0.12
CA GLU A 198 24.07 -12.13 0.93
C GLU A 198 25.00 -11.07 0.34
N THR A 199 24.96 -9.87 0.92
CA THR A 199 26.00 -8.88 0.65
C THR A 199 27.19 -9.36 1.46
N GLU A 200 28.18 -9.95 0.77
CA GLU A 200 29.53 -10.16 1.30
C GLU A 200 30.12 -8.84 1.83
#